data_AF-A0A662JFP7-F1
#
_entry.id   AF-A0A662JFP7-F1
#
_cell.length_a   1.000
_cell.length_b   1.000
_cell.length_c   1.000
_cell.angle_alpha   90.00
_cell.angle_beta   90.00
_cell.angle_gamma   90.00
#
_symmetry.space_group_name_H-M   'P 1'
#
loop_
_entity.id
_entity.type
_entity.pdbx_description
1 polymer ?
#
loop_
_entity_poly.entity_id
_entity_poly.type
_entity_poly.pdbx_seq_one_letter_code
_entity_poly.pdbx_strand_id
1 'polypeptide(L)'
;MKGKNLRRVGLKDRLSLMPPKKLKLLGILFFVIAALMFLIGLAGFWFGLPSPPLMLALALPFILMGFVAAGMWLILFASARSSFEKRISKYVTSEELAKIEEEVEKELSPDLKEEEKKLLKQLGVKRRVEALYNAKVEAEFLEALKKRLRFKAGEEILSMVSKQWSGSTLFLFSLPLLLIAVIVLSGYFGWILLLVLLFMALYFSSSNYSVLYIATNRRLIKRVYSSSLFKRSETGEELRWSAVKQFKVSKGRRGFKAQVKGEDEIITLDRLKGEDAEKLIKVIEEQISLAKGSSGKLS
;
A
#
# COMPACT_ATOMS: atom_id res chain seq x y z
N MET A 1 -38.28 30.91 -3.07
CA MET A 1 -37.36 30.71 -4.22
C MET A 1 -36.07 31.49 -4.02
N LYS A 2 -34.98 30.82 -3.63
CA LYS A 2 -33.58 31.30 -3.76
C LYS A 2 -32.70 30.09 -4.03
N GLY A 3 -32.92 29.46 -5.17
CA GLY A 3 -31.97 28.54 -5.77
C GLY A 3 -30.96 29.35 -6.58
N LYS A 4 -29.71 29.41 -6.11
CA LYS A 4 -28.53 29.75 -6.93
C LYS A 4 -27.27 29.50 -6.11
N ASN A 5 -26.41 28.62 -6.63
CA ASN A 5 -25.00 28.38 -6.27
C ASN A 5 -24.61 27.25 -5.32
N LEU A 6 -25.40 26.17 -5.21
CA LEU A 6 -24.87 24.83 -4.86
C LEU A 6 -24.44 24.05 -6.13
N ARG A 7 -23.92 24.77 -7.14
CA ARG A 7 -23.39 24.17 -8.37
C ARG A 7 -22.07 23.47 -8.07
N ARG A 8 -22.14 22.14 -7.95
CA ARG A 8 -21.05 21.18 -8.21
C ARG A 8 -19.75 21.43 -7.44
N VAL A 9 -19.80 21.37 -6.11
CA VAL A 9 -18.60 20.92 -5.37
C VAL A 9 -18.56 19.41 -5.58
N GLY A 10 -17.61 18.92 -6.38
CA GLY A 10 -17.53 17.50 -6.69
C GLY A 10 -17.31 16.70 -5.41
N LEU A 11 -17.83 15.47 -5.36
CA LEU A 11 -17.60 14.49 -4.27
C LEU A 11 -16.12 14.46 -3.82
N LYS A 12 -15.21 14.71 -4.77
CA LYS A 12 -13.75 14.81 -4.63
C LYS A 12 -13.29 15.95 -3.72
N ASP A 13 -13.88 17.13 -3.85
CA ASP A 13 -13.48 18.33 -3.10
C ASP A 13 -13.91 18.24 -1.63
N ARG A 14 -15.00 17.51 -1.33
CA ARG A 14 -15.50 17.28 0.04
C ARG A 14 -14.68 16.26 0.85
N LEU A 15 -13.90 15.41 0.18
CA LEU A 15 -13.03 14.40 0.80
C LEU A 15 -11.61 14.90 1.07
N SER A 16 -11.27 16.10 0.59
CA SER A 16 -9.92 16.63 0.63
C SER A 16 -9.78 17.76 1.65
N LEU A 17 -8.98 17.54 2.71
CA LEU A 17 -8.50 18.63 3.61
C LEU A 17 -7.68 19.67 2.82
N MET A 18 -6.99 19.22 1.77
CA MET A 18 -6.29 20.06 0.82
C MET A 18 -6.47 19.47 -0.58
N PRO A 19 -7.10 20.19 -1.52
CA PRO A 19 -7.41 19.66 -2.84
C PRO A 19 -6.13 19.35 -3.64
N PRO A 20 -6.11 18.26 -4.43
CA PRO A 20 -4.95 17.86 -5.23
C PRO A 20 -4.40 18.98 -6.12
N LYS A 21 -5.27 19.90 -6.58
CA LYS A 21 -4.86 21.09 -7.35
C LYS A 21 -3.94 22.01 -6.55
N LYS A 22 -4.24 22.25 -5.27
CA LYS A 22 -3.39 23.09 -4.39
C LYS A 22 -2.05 22.42 -4.10
N LEU A 23 -2.03 21.10 -3.88
CA LEU A 23 -0.80 20.33 -3.68
C LEU A 23 0.09 20.33 -4.94
N LYS A 24 -0.50 20.19 -6.14
CA LYS A 24 0.25 20.35 -7.40
C LYS A 24 0.80 21.76 -7.59
N LEU A 25 0.01 22.78 -7.23
CA LEU A 25 0.45 24.18 -7.32
C LEU A 25 1.65 24.44 -6.41
N LEU A 26 1.60 23.95 -5.16
CA LEU A 26 2.73 23.98 -4.24
C LEU A 26 3.93 23.24 -4.82
N GLY A 27 3.74 22.02 -5.35
CA GLY A 27 4.81 21.27 -6.01
C GLY A 27 5.48 22.04 -7.16
N ILE A 28 4.69 22.69 -8.02
CA ILE A 28 5.19 23.56 -9.10
C ILE A 28 5.96 24.76 -8.55
N LEU A 29 5.49 25.35 -7.44
CA LEU A 29 6.16 26.47 -6.77
C LEU A 29 7.59 26.09 -6.34
N PHE A 30 7.78 24.87 -5.84
CA PHE A 30 9.11 24.34 -5.48
C PHE A 30 10.05 24.27 -6.70
N PHE A 31 9.54 23.88 -7.88
CA PHE A 31 10.32 23.89 -9.12
C PHE A 31 10.65 25.32 -9.59
N VAL A 32 9.71 26.26 -9.47
CA VAL A 32 9.93 27.67 -9.81
C VAL A 32 11.00 28.30 -8.91
N ILE A 33 10.94 28.01 -7.60
CA ILE A 33 11.96 28.46 -6.64
C ILE A 33 13.33 27.85 -6.98
N ALA A 34 13.39 26.54 -7.28
CA ALA A 34 14.63 25.90 -7.69
C ALA A 34 15.20 26.52 -8.99
N ALA A 35 14.36 26.79 -9.98
CA ALA A 35 14.77 27.43 -11.23
C ALA A 35 15.26 28.87 -11.01
N LEU A 36 14.59 29.65 -10.15
CA LEU A 36 15.03 31.00 -9.78
C LEU A 36 16.37 30.97 -9.04
N MET A 37 16.54 30.07 -8.07
CA MET A 37 17.82 29.93 -7.35
C MET A 37 18.96 29.54 -8.30
N PHE A 38 18.68 28.67 -9.28
CA PHE A 38 19.65 28.31 -10.31
C PHE A 38 20.01 29.49 -11.21
N LEU A 39 19.01 30.25 -11.71
CA LEU A 39 19.23 31.41 -12.56
C LEU A 39 19.97 32.55 -11.83
N ILE A 40 19.66 32.79 -10.56
CA ILE A 40 20.38 33.77 -9.71
C ILE A 40 21.84 33.34 -9.53
N GLY A 41 22.09 32.05 -9.30
CA GLY A 41 23.45 31.50 -9.25
C GLY A 41 24.21 31.68 -10.57
N LEU A 42 23.55 31.45 -11.70
CA LEU A 42 24.12 31.60 -13.04
C LEU A 42 24.43 33.08 -13.37
N ALA A 43 23.52 33.99 -13.03
CA ALA A 43 23.70 35.43 -13.21
C ALA A 43 24.83 35.96 -12.32
N GLY A 44 24.90 35.52 -11.05
CA GLY A 44 25.98 35.90 -10.15
C GLY A 44 27.37 35.49 -10.67
N PHE A 45 27.46 34.31 -11.28
CA PHE A 45 28.69 33.86 -11.97
C PHE A 45 29.02 34.73 -13.19
N TRP A 46 28.02 35.12 -13.99
CA TRP A 46 28.23 35.91 -15.22
C TRP A 46 28.59 37.38 -14.95
N PHE A 47 28.10 37.95 -13.84
CA PHE A 47 28.44 39.32 -13.39
C PHE A 47 29.73 39.41 -12.58
N GLY A 48 30.49 38.31 -12.44
CA GLY A 48 31.79 38.32 -11.76
C GLY A 48 31.72 38.55 -10.25
N LEU A 49 30.59 38.22 -9.60
CA LEU A 49 30.50 38.27 -8.15
C LEU A 49 31.54 37.31 -7.53
N PRO A 50 32.13 37.68 -6.37
CA PRO A 50 33.09 36.82 -5.69
C PRO A 50 32.48 35.43 -5.47
N SER A 51 33.28 34.41 -5.76
CA SER A 51 32.85 33.02 -5.64
C SER A 51 32.21 32.79 -4.27
N PRO A 52 31.00 32.19 -4.20
CA PRO A 52 30.34 31.94 -2.94
C PRO A 52 31.27 31.13 -2.01
N PRO A 53 31.15 31.29 -0.68
CA PRO A 53 31.91 30.50 0.28
C PRO A 53 31.83 29.02 -0.11
N LEU A 54 32.95 28.30 0.00
CA LEU A 54 33.08 26.93 -0.49
C LEU A 54 31.99 25.99 0.07
N MET A 55 31.56 26.23 1.32
CA MET A 55 30.40 25.57 1.95
C MET A 55 29.08 25.81 1.21
N LEU A 56 28.84 27.02 0.72
CA LEU A 56 27.61 27.40 0.03
C LEU A 56 27.62 26.87 -1.41
N ALA A 57 28.77 26.86 -2.08
CA ALA A 57 28.97 26.22 -3.38
C ALA A 57 28.75 24.69 -3.30
N LEU A 58 29.22 24.05 -2.22
CA LEU A 58 28.97 22.64 -1.96
C LEU A 58 27.53 22.36 -1.56
N ALA A 59 26.86 23.26 -0.83
CA ALA A 59 25.48 23.07 -0.36
C ALA A 59 24.40 23.36 -1.42
N LEU A 60 24.67 24.28 -2.36
CA LEU A 60 23.70 24.74 -3.36
C LEU A 60 23.10 23.59 -4.21
N PRO A 61 23.88 22.60 -4.69
CA PRO A 61 23.34 21.44 -5.40
C PRO A 61 22.39 20.60 -4.53
N PHE A 62 22.71 20.41 -3.24
CA PHE A 62 21.86 19.66 -2.31
C PHE A 62 20.56 20.40 -1.99
N ILE A 63 20.61 21.73 -1.86
CA ILE A 63 19.44 22.56 -1.62
C ILE A 63 18.51 22.53 -2.84
N LEU A 64 19.04 22.74 -4.05
CA LEU A 64 18.27 22.64 -5.30
C LEU A 64 17.64 21.26 -5.47
N MET A 65 18.40 20.19 -5.19
CA MET A 65 17.91 18.82 -5.25
C MET A 65 16.83 18.56 -4.20
N GLY A 66 16.95 19.12 -2.99
CA GLY A 66 15.93 19.07 -1.95
C GLY A 66 14.61 19.74 -2.38
N PHE A 67 14.69 20.91 -3.02
CA PHE A 67 13.50 21.58 -3.58
C PHE A 67 12.85 20.76 -4.69
N VAL A 68 13.63 20.19 -5.60
CA VAL A 68 13.14 19.32 -6.69
C VAL A 68 12.50 18.05 -6.12
N ALA A 69 13.12 17.40 -5.14
CA ALA A 69 12.61 16.21 -4.49
C ALA A 69 11.28 16.49 -3.76
N ALA A 70 11.20 17.60 -3.01
CA ALA A 70 9.98 18.03 -2.34
C ALA A 70 8.86 18.35 -3.35
N GLY A 71 9.19 19.06 -4.44
CA GLY A 71 8.25 19.36 -5.52
C GLY A 71 7.71 18.10 -6.20
N MET A 72 8.60 17.15 -6.52
CA MET A 72 8.23 15.88 -7.14
C MET A 72 7.39 15.02 -6.20
N TRP A 73 7.72 14.98 -4.90
CA TRP A 73 6.94 14.28 -3.89
C TRP A 73 5.52 14.84 -3.75
N LEU A 74 5.37 16.16 -3.71
CA LEU A 74 4.05 16.81 -3.66
C LEU A 74 3.19 16.53 -4.89
N ILE A 75 3.77 16.50 -6.08
CA ILE A 75 3.06 16.17 -7.33
C ILE A 75 2.63 14.70 -7.34
N LEU A 76 3.53 13.79 -6.96
CA LEU A 76 3.22 12.35 -6.86
C LEU A 76 2.13 12.09 -5.83
N PHE A 77 2.23 12.72 -4.65
CA PHE A 77 1.23 12.63 -3.60
C PHE A 77 -0.14 13.17 -4.06
N ALA A 78 -0.16 14.32 -4.76
CA ALA A 78 -1.38 14.87 -5.32
C ALA A 78 -1.99 13.97 -6.41
N SER A 79 -1.16 13.35 -7.24
CA SER A 79 -1.60 12.40 -8.26
C SER A 79 -2.21 11.14 -7.64
N ALA A 80 -1.51 10.55 -6.65
CA ALA A 80 -1.99 9.41 -5.89
C ALA A 80 -3.33 9.72 -5.20
N ARG A 81 -3.43 10.89 -4.57
CA ARG A 81 -4.67 11.36 -3.92
C ARG A 81 -5.81 11.57 -4.91
N SER A 82 -5.54 12.19 -6.05
CA SER A 82 -6.56 12.36 -7.11
C SER A 82 -7.05 11.00 -7.66
N SER A 83 -6.13 10.05 -7.84
CA SER A 83 -6.50 8.69 -8.26
C SER A 83 -7.29 7.95 -7.19
N PHE A 84 -6.99 8.17 -5.91
CA PHE A 84 -7.72 7.58 -4.79
C PHE A 84 -9.14 8.17 -4.67
N GLU A 85 -9.29 9.50 -4.72
CA GLU A 85 -10.60 10.16 -4.73
C GLU A 85 -11.46 9.72 -5.92
N LYS A 86 -10.85 9.55 -7.11
CA LYS A 86 -11.54 8.96 -8.27
C LYS A 86 -12.00 7.53 -8.02
N ARG A 87 -11.21 6.71 -7.32
CA ARG A 87 -11.59 5.34 -6.96
C ARG A 87 -12.74 5.35 -5.94
N ILE A 88 -12.65 6.12 -4.86
CA ILE A 88 -13.72 6.23 -3.87
C ILE A 88 -15.05 6.60 -4.54
N SER A 89 -15.05 7.59 -5.44
CA SER A 89 -16.27 8.03 -6.12
C SER A 89 -16.94 6.97 -7.02
N LYS A 90 -16.25 5.86 -7.32
CA LYS A 90 -16.85 4.71 -8.02
C LYS A 90 -17.65 3.80 -7.08
N TYR A 91 -17.30 3.78 -5.80
CA TYR A 91 -17.85 2.84 -4.82
C TYR A 91 -18.85 3.49 -3.85
N VAL A 92 -18.68 4.79 -3.59
CA VAL A 92 -19.52 5.53 -2.64
C VAL A 92 -20.46 6.44 -3.41
N THR A 93 -21.77 6.22 -3.24
CA THR A 93 -22.80 6.99 -3.93
C THR A 93 -22.99 8.36 -3.26
N SER A 94 -23.63 9.29 -3.97
CA SER A 94 -23.98 10.61 -3.42
C SER A 94 -24.95 10.51 -2.24
N GLU A 95 -25.82 9.50 -2.24
CA GLU A 95 -26.78 9.26 -1.15
C GLU A 95 -26.09 8.75 0.12
N GLU A 96 -25.13 7.84 -0.02
CA GLU A 96 -24.33 7.33 1.11
C GLU A 96 -23.47 8.45 1.72
N LEU A 97 -22.89 9.31 0.87
CA LEU A 97 -22.13 10.47 1.34
C LEU A 97 -23.01 11.45 2.11
N ALA A 98 -24.24 11.72 1.64
CA ALA A 98 -25.17 12.61 2.34
C ALA A 98 -25.57 12.04 3.72
N LYS A 99 -25.79 10.73 3.82
CA LYS A 99 -26.06 10.05 5.09
C LYS A 99 -24.89 10.19 6.07
N ILE A 100 -23.67 9.93 5.60
CA ILE A 100 -22.46 10.08 6.42
C ILE A 100 -22.26 11.53 6.88
N GLU A 101 -22.52 12.51 6.02
CA GLU A 101 -22.45 13.93 6.37
C GLU A 101 -23.44 14.28 7.48
N GLU A 102 -24.66 13.75 7.42
CA GLU A 102 -25.72 13.98 8.42
C GLU A 102 -25.39 13.29 9.76
N GLU A 103 -24.88 12.06 9.74
CA GLU A 103 -24.45 11.35 10.95
C GLU A 103 -23.30 12.05 11.66
N VAL A 104 -22.27 12.47 10.91
CA VAL A 104 -21.12 13.21 11.47
C VAL A 104 -21.56 14.57 12.00
N GLU A 105 -22.54 15.22 11.36
CA GLU A 105 -23.09 16.49 11.84
C GLU A 105 -23.84 16.35 13.17
N LYS A 106 -24.54 15.23 13.38
CA LYS A 106 -25.24 14.92 14.65
C LYS A 106 -24.28 14.60 15.79
N GLU A 107 -23.07 14.13 15.49
CA GLU A 107 -22.05 13.79 16.50
C GLU A 107 -21.17 14.97 16.92
N LEU A 108 -21.23 16.10 16.21
CA LEU A 108 -20.42 17.27 16.54
C LEU A 108 -21.03 18.05 17.71
N SER A 109 -20.23 18.30 18.74
CA SER A 109 -20.63 19.12 19.88
C SER A 109 -21.09 20.51 19.43
N PRO A 110 -22.19 21.04 19.99
CA PRO A 110 -22.71 22.36 19.64
C PRO A 110 -21.77 23.51 20.06
N ASP A 111 -20.90 23.29 21.05
CA ASP A 111 -20.04 24.32 21.68
C ASP A 111 -18.73 24.61 20.94
N LEU A 112 -18.47 23.96 19.79
CA LEU A 112 -17.25 24.15 19.01
C LEU A 112 -17.29 25.44 18.19
N LYS A 113 -16.13 26.12 18.07
CA LYS A 113 -15.97 27.26 17.14
C LYS A 113 -16.27 26.81 15.71
N GLU A 114 -16.85 27.70 14.90
CA GLU A 114 -17.26 27.34 13.53
C GLU A 114 -16.12 26.76 12.66
N GLU A 115 -14.90 27.27 12.82
CA GLU A 115 -13.73 26.82 12.06
C GLU A 115 -13.30 25.40 12.47
N GLU A 116 -13.28 25.13 13.77
CA GLU A 116 -12.98 23.80 14.33
C GLU A 116 -14.08 22.80 13.95
N LYS A 117 -15.35 23.21 14.00
CA LYS A 117 -16.50 22.40 13.61
C LYS A 117 -16.44 22.02 12.12
N LYS A 118 -16.06 22.95 11.24
CA LYS A 118 -15.87 22.67 9.80
C LYS A 118 -14.76 21.66 9.56
N LEU A 119 -13.64 21.78 10.27
CA LEU A 119 -12.48 20.90 10.10
C LEU A 119 -12.76 19.49 10.65
N LEU A 120 -13.40 19.39 11.82
CA LEU A 120 -13.82 18.12 12.42
C LEU A 120 -14.89 17.40 11.59
N LYS A 121 -15.86 18.13 11.04
CA LYS A 121 -16.85 17.57 10.10
C LYS A 121 -16.17 16.93 8.89
N GLN A 122 -15.22 17.66 8.27
CA GLN A 122 -14.49 17.15 7.11
C GLN A 122 -13.63 15.92 7.44
N LEU A 123 -12.97 15.90 8.60
CA LEU A 123 -12.20 14.75 9.06
C LEU A 123 -13.07 13.52 9.33
N GLY A 124 -14.20 13.71 10.02
CA GLY A 124 -15.14 12.65 10.34
C GLY A 124 -15.75 12.01 9.10
N VAL A 125 -16.23 12.85 8.17
CA VAL A 125 -16.77 12.39 6.88
C VAL A 125 -15.71 11.63 6.10
N LYS A 126 -14.48 12.15 6.01
CA LYS A 126 -13.39 11.50 5.29
C LYS A 126 -13.09 10.10 5.84
N ARG A 127 -12.99 9.96 7.17
CA ARG A 127 -12.70 8.67 7.81
C ARG A 127 -13.80 7.65 7.55
N ARG A 128 -15.07 8.04 7.67
CA ARG A 128 -16.22 7.15 7.43
C ARG A 128 -16.33 6.74 5.96
N VAL A 129 -16.08 7.66 5.03
CA VAL A 129 -16.06 7.36 3.60
C VAL A 129 -14.90 6.42 3.25
N GLU A 130 -13.72 6.63 3.83
CA GLU A 130 -12.58 5.71 3.67
C GLU A 130 -12.90 4.32 4.22
N ALA A 131 -13.54 4.23 5.39
CA ALA A 131 -13.97 2.97 5.97
C ALA A 131 -15.01 2.25 5.09
N LEU A 132 -16.02 2.97 4.58
CA LEU A 132 -17.04 2.41 3.69
C LEU A 132 -16.43 1.94 2.36
N TYR A 133 -15.51 2.73 1.79
CA TYR A 133 -14.76 2.34 0.59
C TYR A 133 -13.98 1.05 0.83
N ASN A 134 -13.22 0.97 1.94
CA ASN A 134 -12.43 -0.22 2.26
C ASN A 134 -13.33 -1.44 2.44
N ALA A 135 -14.46 -1.32 3.14
CA ALA A 135 -15.40 -2.42 3.33
C ALA A 135 -16.00 -2.91 2.00
N LYS A 136 -16.37 -1.99 1.08
CA LYS A 136 -16.90 -2.36 -0.25
C LYS A 136 -15.84 -3.01 -1.13
N VAL A 137 -14.61 -2.48 -1.13
CA VAL A 137 -13.50 -3.07 -1.89
C VAL A 137 -13.12 -4.44 -1.34
N GLU A 138 -13.12 -4.60 -0.02
CA GLU A 138 -12.89 -5.89 0.62
C GLU A 138 -14.00 -6.89 0.26
N ALA A 139 -15.26 -6.48 0.28
CA ALA A 139 -16.38 -7.32 -0.13
C ALA A 139 -16.27 -7.76 -1.61
N GLU A 140 -16.00 -6.82 -2.53
CA GLU A 140 -15.81 -7.14 -3.95
C GLU A 140 -14.60 -8.06 -4.16
N PHE A 141 -13.50 -7.80 -3.45
CA PHE A 141 -12.31 -8.65 -3.48
C PHE A 141 -12.62 -10.06 -2.99
N LEU A 142 -13.34 -10.20 -1.88
CA LEU A 142 -13.75 -11.49 -1.33
C LEU A 142 -14.69 -12.23 -2.27
N GLU A 143 -15.62 -11.55 -2.94
CA GLU A 143 -16.49 -12.16 -3.95
C GLU A 143 -15.71 -12.64 -5.18
N ALA A 144 -14.81 -11.80 -5.69
CA ALA A 144 -13.94 -12.17 -6.81
C ALA A 144 -13.03 -13.34 -6.44
N LEU A 145 -12.51 -13.36 -5.20
CA LEU A 145 -11.68 -14.43 -4.67
C LEU A 145 -12.48 -15.73 -4.47
N LYS A 146 -13.72 -15.66 -3.95
CA LYS A 146 -14.65 -16.81 -3.86
C LYS A 146 -14.94 -17.41 -5.23
N LYS A 147 -15.18 -16.57 -6.25
CA LYS A 147 -15.39 -17.01 -7.64
C LYS A 147 -14.14 -17.68 -8.21
N ARG A 148 -12.96 -17.05 -8.06
CA ARG A 148 -11.69 -17.56 -8.58
C ARG A 148 -11.26 -18.88 -7.93
N LEU A 149 -11.49 -19.02 -6.63
CA LEU A 149 -11.14 -20.21 -5.85
C LEU A 149 -12.26 -21.26 -5.82
N ARG A 150 -13.34 -21.05 -6.58
CA ARG A 150 -14.49 -21.95 -6.71
C ARG A 150 -15.01 -22.41 -5.34
N PHE A 151 -15.33 -21.44 -4.49
CA PHE A 151 -15.89 -21.73 -3.17
C PHE A 151 -17.22 -22.45 -3.31
N LYS A 152 -17.42 -23.51 -2.52
CA LYS A 152 -18.70 -24.22 -2.48
C LYS A 152 -19.70 -23.45 -1.60
N ALA A 153 -21.00 -23.70 -1.80
CA ALA A 153 -22.03 -23.14 -0.91
C ALA A 153 -21.73 -23.48 0.57
N GLY A 154 -21.85 -22.47 1.43
CA GLY A 154 -21.52 -22.55 2.87
C GLY A 154 -20.02 -22.55 3.21
N GLU A 155 -19.12 -22.28 2.25
CA GLU A 155 -17.69 -22.15 2.52
C GLU A 155 -17.34 -20.72 2.96
N GLU A 156 -16.79 -20.59 4.17
CA GLU A 156 -16.44 -19.32 4.79
C GLU A 156 -14.94 -19.23 5.07
N ILE A 157 -14.38 -18.02 4.92
CA ILE A 157 -12.96 -17.75 5.20
C ILE A 157 -12.82 -17.47 6.69
N LEU A 158 -12.05 -18.30 7.38
CA LEU A 158 -11.81 -18.18 8.82
C LEU A 158 -10.54 -17.35 9.10
N SER A 159 -9.52 -17.50 8.27
CA SER A 159 -8.29 -16.70 8.34
C SER A 159 -7.62 -16.62 6.99
N MET A 160 -7.00 -15.47 6.70
CA MET A 160 -6.25 -15.23 5.47
C MET A 160 -4.98 -14.47 5.81
N VAL A 161 -3.84 -14.98 5.32
CA VAL A 161 -2.55 -14.33 5.47
C VAL A 161 -1.89 -14.24 4.11
N SER A 162 -1.59 -13.02 3.67
CA SER A 162 -0.82 -12.79 2.46
C SER A 162 0.60 -12.39 2.82
N LYS A 163 1.56 -12.89 2.04
CA LYS A 163 2.96 -12.53 2.16
C LYS A 163 3.45 -12.06 0.82
N GLN A 164 3.71 -10.77 0.71
CA GLN A 164 4.29 -10.17 -0.48
C GLN A 164 5.79 -9.98 -0.28
N TRP A 165 6.58 -10.59 -1.15
CA TRP A 165 8.01 -10.33 -1.28
C TRP A 165 8.16 -9.40 -2.47
N SER A 166 8.18 -8.11 -2.17
CA SER A 166 8.53 -7.10 -3.15
C SER A 166 10.03 -6.83 -2.98
N GLY A 167 10.83 -7.15 -4.00
CA GLY A 167 12.18 -6.58 -4.14
C GLY A 167 12.15 -5.05 -4.36
N SER A 168 10.97 -4.51 -4.69
CA SER A 168 10.77 -3.11 -5.05
C SER A 168 10.87 -2.11 -3.88
N THR A 169 10.58 -2.54 -2.65
CA THR A 169 10.63 -1.65 -1.48
C THR A 169 12.06 -1.32 -1.08
N LEU A 170 12.99 -2.28 -1.10
CA LEU A 170 14.41 -2.00 -0.87
C LEU A 170 14.97 -1.06 -1.94
N PHE A 171 14.61 -1.25 -3.21
CA PHE A 171 15.01 -0.39 -4.33
C PHE A 171 14.48 1.05 -4.19
N LEU A 172 13.20 1.23 -3.81
CA LEU A 172 12.60 2.56 -3.62
C LEU A 172 13.22 3.33 -2.45
N PHE A 173 13.65 2.64 -1.40
CA PHE A 173 14.33 3.25 -0.24
C PHE A 173 15.83 3.47 -0.47
N SER A 174 16.47 2.64 -1.30
CA SER A 174 17.91 2.74 -1.58
C SER A 174 18.21 3.73 -2.72
N LEU A 175 17.27 3.97 -3.65
CA LEU A 175 17.46 4.89 -4.78
C LEU A 175 17.91 6.30 -4.37
N PRO A 176 17.30 6.96 -3.37
CA PRO A 176 17.68 8.32 -2.98
C PRO A 176 19.08 8.37 -2.36
N LEU A 177 19.40 7.42 -1.47
CA LEU A 177 20.72 7.28 -0.84
C LEU A 177 21.81 6.95 -1.87
N LEU A 178 21.48 6.21 -2.91
CA LEU A 178 22.41 5.82 -3.98
C LEU A 178 22.60 6.91 -5.03
N LEU A 179 21.57 7.71 -5.34
CA LEU A 179 21.72 8.94 -6.12
C LEU A 179 22.65 9.92 -5.41
N ILE A 180 22.54 10.04 -4.08
CA ILE A 180 23.47 10.82 -3.27
C ILE A 180 24.90 10.25 -3.38
N ALA A 181 25.08 8.92 -3.30
CA ALA A 181 26.40 8.29 -3.42
C ALA A 181 27.04 8.43 -4.83
N VAL A 182 26.24 8.34 -5.90
CA VAL A 182 26.69 8.55 -7.30
C VAL A 182 27.14 10.00 -7.53
N ILE A 183 26.50 10.96 -6.87
CA ILE A 183 26.84 12.39 -6.98
C ILE A 183 28.12 12.73 -6.20
N VAL A 184 28.37 12.07 -5.06
CA VAL A 184 29.59 12.26 -4.26
C VAL A 184 30.83 11.65 -4.92
N LEU A 185 30.67 10.56 -5.69
CA LEU A 185 31.76 9.88 -6.40
C LEU A 185 31.86 10.37 -7.85
N SER A 186 32.41 11.57 -8.07
CA SER A 186 32.64 12.12 -9.41
C SER A 186 33.70 11.32 -10.18
N GLY A 187 33.29 10.51 -11.16
CA GLY A 187 34.18 9.85 -12.12
C GLY A 187 33.65 8.53 -12.69
N TYR A 188 34.55 7.74 -13.30
CA TYR A 188 34.29 6.41 -13.91
C TYR A 188 33.59 5.42 -12.96
N PHE A 189 33.82 5.57 -11.65
CA PHE A 189 33.15 4.80 -10.59
C PHE A 189 31.64 5.06 -10.49
N GLY A 190 31.18 6.28 -10.80
CA GLY A 190 29.75 6.61 -10.81
C GLY A 190 28.98 5.84 -11.89
N TRP A 191 29.58 5.65 -13.07
CA TRP A 191 28.98 4.89 -14.18
C TRP A 191 28.95 3.37 -13.92
N ILE A 192 30.01 2.81 -13.32
CA ILE A 192 30.04 1.41 -12.90
C ILE A 192 28.98 1.16 -11.81
N LEU A 193 28.87 2.07 -10.84
CA LEU A 193 27.83 2.00 -9.82
C LEU A 193 26.43 2.07 -10.46
N LEU A 194 26.23 2.91 -11.48
CA LEU A 194 24.98 3.02 -12.24
C LEU A 194 24.62 1.72 -13.00
N LEU A 195 25.60 1.06 -13.60
CA LEU A 195 25.42 -0.25 -14.24
C LEU A 195 25.08 -1.34 -13.22
N VAL A 196 25.83 -1.43 -12.11
CA VAL A 196 25.53 -2.37 -11.02
C VAL A 196 24.14 -2.09 -10.44
N LEU A 197 23.74 -0.83 -10.35
CA LEU A 197 22.40 -0.42 -9.92
C LEU A 197 21.32 -0.81 -10.91
N LEU A 198 21.57 -0.67 -12.21
CA LEU A 198 20.65 -1.13 -13.25
C LEU A 198 20.50 -2.65 -13.18
N PHE A 199 21.59 -3.40 -12.99
CA PHE A 199 21.54 -4.85 -12.82
C PHE A 199 20.86 -5.27 -11.52
N MET A 200 21.08 -4.56 -10.40
CA MET A 200 20.34 -4.80 -9.16
C MET A 200 18.86 -4.42 -9.31
N ALA A 201 18.54 -3.33 -9.98
CA ALA A 201 17.18 -2.92 -10.27
C ALA A 201 16.46 -3.98 -11.10
N LEU A 202 17.10 -4.47 -12.17
CA LEU A 202 16.59 -5.56 -12.99
C LEU A 202 16.43 -6.84 -12.17
N TYR A 203 17.43 -7.20 -11.35
CA TYR A 203 17.39 -8.38 -10.49
C TYR A 203 16.25 -8.32 -9.46
N PHE A 204 16.13 -7.23 -8.70
CA PHE A 204 15.08 -7.07 -7.67
C PHE A 204 13.70 -6.73 -8.24
N SER A 205 13.62 -6.12 -9.42
CA SER A 205 12.37 -5.91 -10.16
C SER A 205 11.87 -7.21 -10.79
N SER A 206 12.77 -8.16 -11.11
CA SER A 206 12.41 -9.38 -11.85
C SER A 206 11.61 -10.43 -11.06
N SER A 207 11.44 -10.30 -9.75
CA SER A 207 10.71 -11.32 -8.98
C SER A 207 9.83 -10.72 -7.88
N ASN A 208 8.59 -10.37 -8.22
CA ASN A 208 7.54 -10.17 -7.25
C ASN A 208 6.90 -11.53 -6.95
N TYR A 209 7.15 -12.04 -5.75
CA TYR A 209 6.63 -13.31 -5.27
C TYR A 209 5.64 -13.04 -4.14
N SER A 210 4.38 -13.39 -4.33
CA SER A 210 3.39 -13.33 -3.26
C SER A 210 2.81 -14.71 -2.98
N VAL A 211 2.70 -15.05 -1.69
CA VAL A 211 2.03 -16.27 -1.24
C VAL A 211 0.81 -15.87 -0.45
N LEU A 212 -0.31 -16.48 -0.78
CA LEU A 212 -1.57 -16.29 -0.13
C LEU A 212 -2.00 -17.60 0.53
N TYR A 213 -2.17 -17.57 1.84
CA TYR A 213 -2.69 -18.69 2.63
C TYR A 213 -4.11 -18.34 3.07
N ILE A 214 -5.06 -19.24 2.82
CA ILE A 214 -6.46 -19.08 3.18
C ILE A 214 -6.91 -20.33 3.90
N ALA A 215 -7.32 -20.20 5.16
CA ALA A 215 -8.01 -21.24 5.90
C ALA A 215 -9.51 -21.01 5.79
N THR A 216 -10.23 -21.96 5.19
CA THR A 216 -11.70 -21.98 5.18
C THR A 216 -12.22 -22.96 6.23
N ASN A 217 -13.53 -23.02 6.42
CA ASN A 217 -14.17 -24.08 7.22
C ASN A 217 -14.08 -25.49 6.61
N ARG A 218 -13.54 -25.65 5.37
CA ARG A 218 -13.47 -26.95 4.67
C ARG A 218 -12.06 -27.36 4.24
N ARG A 219 -11.20 -26.41 3.92
CA ARG A 219 -9.86 -26.66 3.39
C ARG A 219 -8.88 -25.54 3.70
N LEU A 220 -7.61 -25.88 3.63
CA LEU A 220 -6.50 -24.96 3.53
C LEU A 220 -6.13 -24.76 2.07
N ILE A 221 -6.05 -23.52 1.62
CA ILE A 221 -5.64 -23.15 0.26
C ILE A 221 -4.35 -22.36 0.37
N LYS A 222 -3.35 -22.75 -0.43
CA LYS A 222 -2.13 -21.97 -0.66
C LYS A 222 -2.07 -21.60 -2.13
N ARG A 223 -1.98 -20.29 -2.41
CA ARG A 223 -1.74 -19.77 -3.76
C ARG A 223 -0.41 -19.05 -3.79
N VAL A 224 0.39 -19.38 -4.79
CA VAL A 224 1.68 -18.76 -5.04
C VAL A 224 1.58 -18.02 -6.35
N TYR A 225 1.77 -16.70 -6.28
CA TYR A 225 1.84 -15.83 -7.44
C TYR A 225 3.28 -15.41 -7.62
N SER A 226 3.85 -15.72 -8.77
CA SER A 226 5.14 -15.20 -9.19
C SER A 226 4.95 -14.36 -10.43
N SER A 227 5.33 -13.09 -10.33
CA SER A 227 5.40 -12.18 -11.47
C SER A 227 6.84 -11.77 -11.70
N SER A 228 7.32 -12.09 -12.89
CA SER A 228 8.55 -11.58 -13.47
C SER A 228 8.25 -10.66 -14.64
N LEU A 229 9.24 -9.91 -15.10
CA LEU A 229 9.11 -9.03 -16.28
C LEU A 229 8.65 -9.80 -17.53
N PHE A 230 8.95 -11.10 -17.62
CA PHE A 230 8.68 -11.92 -18.80
C PHE A 230 7.55 -12.93 -18.62
N LYS A 231 7.22 -13.32 -17.38
CA LYS A 231 6.26 -14.39 -17.11
C LYS A 231 5.49 -14.14 -15.81
N ARG A 232 4.17 -14.27 -15.90
CA ARG A 232 3.27 -14.42 -14.75
C ARG A 232 2.90 -15.88 -14.62
N SER A 233 3.07 -16.44 -13.43
CA SER A 233 2.59 -17.79 -13.11
C SER A 233 1.89 -17.80 -11.76
N GLU A 234 0.86 -18.63 -11.68
CA GLU A 234 0.08 -18.91 -10.49
C GLU A 234 0.10 -20.42 -10.28
N THR A 235 0.51 -20.84 -9.09
CA THR A 235 0.41 -22.24 -8.66
C THR A 235 -0.43 -22.32 -7.40
N GLY A 236 -1.15 -23.42 -7.23
CA GLY A 236 -2.08 -23.60 -6.13
C GLY A 236 -2.02 -24.99 -5.54
N GLU A 237 -2.00 -25.07 -4.21
CA GLU A 237 -2.11 -26.30 -3.41
C GLU A 237 -3.38 -26.19 -2.56
N GLU A 238 -4.13 -27.29 -2.39
CA GLU A 238 -5.39 -27.30 -1.64
C GLU A 238 -5.55 -28.58 -0.84
N LEU A 239 -5.68 -28.44 0.48
CA LEU A 239 -5.80 -29.59 1.37
C LEU A 239 -7.08 -29.51 2.19
N ARG A 240 -7.95 -30.52 2.07
CA ARG A 240 -9.16 -30.64 2.89
C ARG A 240 -8.80 -31.01 4.33
N TRP A 241 -9.52 -30.45 5.31
CA TRP A 241 -9.25 -30.76 6.72
C TRP A 241 -9.41 -32.25 7.06
N SER A 242 -10.35 -32.94 6.41
CA SER A 242 -10.56 -34.38 6.56
C SER A 242 -9.39 -35.23 6.09
N ALA A 243 -8.58 -34.74 5.15
CA ALA A 243 -7.43 -35.46 4.59
C ALA A 243 -6.15 -35.25 5.42
N VAL A 244 -6.18 -34.40 6.46
CA VAL A 244 -4.99 -34.04 7.24
C VAL A 244 -4.61 -35.17 8.20
N LYS A 245 -3.45 -35.79 7.95
CA LYS A 245 -2.88 -36.81 8.84
C LYS A 245 -2.07 -36.18 9.98
N GLN A 246 -1.22 -35.22 9.63
CA GLN A 246 -0.28 -34.63 10.56
C GLN A 246 -0.19 -33.11 10.41
N PHE A 247 -0.09 -32.43 11.55
CA PHE A 247 0.21 -31.02 11.64
C PHE A 247 1.39 -30.82 12.57
N LYS A 248 2.38 -30.06 12.11
CA LYS A 248 3.59 -29.72 12.88
C LYS A 248 3.84 -28.23 12.79
N VAL A 249 3.99 -27.59 13.95
CA VAL A 249 4.38 -26.18 14.05
C VAL A 249 5.79 -26.11 14.65
N SER A 250 6.62 -25.28 14.06
CA SER A 250 7.96 -24.99 14.53
C SER A 250 8.21 -23.49 14.48
N LYS A 251 8.88 -22.96 15.51
CA LYS A 251 9.27 -21.54 15.56
C LYS A 251 10.72 -21.43 15.11
N GLY A 252 10.96 -20.83 13.94
CA GLY A 252 12.30 -20.59 13.40
C GLY A 252 12.77 -19.16 13.63
N ARG A 253 14.07 -18.90 13.38
CA ARG A 253 14.66 -17.53 13.46
C ARG A 253 13.96 -16.50 12.57
N ARG A 254 13.26 -16.93 11.51
CA ARG A 254 12.56 -16.06 10.54
C ARG A 254 11.03 -16.07 10.69
N GLY A 255 10.50 -16.58 11.81
CA GLY A 255 9.06 -16.65 12.09
C GLY A 255 8.58 -18.10 12.26
N PHE A 256 7.26 -18.28 12.27
CA PHE A 256 6.64 -19.61 12.34
C PHE A 256 6.78 -20.35 11.02
N LYS A 257 7.00 -21.66 11.14
CA LYS A 257 6.95 -22.65 10.07
C LYS A 257 5.96 -23.73 10.48
N ALA A 258 4.90 -23.89 9.71
CA ALA A 258 3.90 -24.93 9.93
C ALA A 258 3.85 -25.85 8.71
N GLN A 259 3.71 -27.15 8.96
CA GLN A 259 3.57 -28.17 7.92
C GLN A 259 2.28 -28.93 8.14
N VAL A 260 1.40 -28.89 7.15
CA VAL A 260 0.15 -29.64 7.12
C VAL A 260 0.33 -30.75 6.10
N LYS A 261 0.38 -32.00 6.57
CA LYS A 261 0.56 -33.19 5.74
C LYS A 261 -0.77 -33.92 5.60
N GLY A 262 -1.24 -33.98 4.36
CA GLY A 262 -2.37 -34.77 3.91
C GLY A 262 -1.99 -36.21 3.56
N GLU A 263 -2.92 -36.90 2.87
CA GLU A 263 -2.65 -38.22 2.29
C GLU A 263 -1.68 -38.13 1.11
N ASP A 264 -1.97 -37.23 0.16
CA ASP A 264 -1.20 -37.09 -1.09
C ASP A 264 -0.48 -35.73 -1.21
N GLU A 265 -0.86 -34.73 -0.40
CA GLU A 265 -0.34 -33.36 -0.49
C GLU A 265 0.29 -32.89 0.83
N ILE A 266 1.33 -32.05 0.72
CA ILE A 266 1.97 -31.40 1.87
C ILE A 266 1.99 -29.90 1.65
N ILE A 267 1.20 -29.17 2.46
CA ILE A 267 1.22 -27.70 2.47
C ILE A 267 2.20 -27.24 3.55
N THR A 268 3.28 -26.60 3.12
CA THR A 268 4.24 -25.93 4.02
C THR A 268 3.97 -24.44 4.07
N LEU A 269 3.67 -23.92 5.26
CA LEU A 269 3.58 -22.51 5.58
C LEU A 269 4.91 -22.04 6.17
N ASP A 270 5.63 -21.18 5.46
CA ASP A 270 6.98 -20.78 5.84
C ASP A 270 7.10 -19.27 6.14
N ARG A 271 7.88 -18.95 7.19
CA ARG A 271 8.29 -17.59 7.57
C ARG A 271 7.09 -16.65 7.79
N LEU A 272 6.05 -17.15 8.47
CA LEU A 272 4.91 -16.34 8.91
C LEU A 272 5.31 -15.53 10.16
N LYS A 273 4.91 -14.25 10.24
CA LYS A 273 5.26 -13.34 11.35
C LYS A 273 4.04 -12.50 11.74
N GLY A 274 3.98 -12.08 13.00
CA GLY A 274 2.94 -11.20 13.53
C GLY A 274 1.70 -11.95 14.02
N GLU A 275 0.73 -11.20 14.53
CA GLU A 275 -0.51 -11.71 15.13
C GLU A 275 -1.35 -12.52 14.12
N ASP A 276 -1.39 -12.09 12.86
CA ASP A 276 -2.12 -12.79 11.80
C ASP A 276 -1.59 -14.21 11.56
N ALA A 277 -0.30 -14.44 11.76
CA ALA A 277 0.31 -15.77 11.66
C ALA A 277 -0.16 -16.69 12.78
N GLU A 278 -0.23 -16.17 14.01
CA GLU A 278 -0.70 -16.93 15.17
C GLU A 278 -2.19 -17.24 15.05
N LYS A 279 -2.99 -16.26 14.58
CA LYS A 279 -4.41 -16.46 14.27
C LYS A 279 -4.61 -17.55 13.22
N LEU A 280 -3.83 -17.54 12.13
CA LEU A 280 -3.91 -18.59 11.10
C LEU A 280 -3.56 -19.98 11.66
N ILE A 281 -2.50 -20.08 12.48
CA ILE A 281 -2.09 -21.36 13.09
C ILE A 281 -3.19 -21.90 14.01
N LYS A 282 -3.74 -21.06 14.89
CA LYS A 282 -4.84 -21.44 15.79
C LYS A 282 -6.06 -21.93 15.02
N VAL A 283 -6.46 -21.22 13.97
CA VAL A 283 -7.58 -21.65 13.11
C VAL A 283 -7.29 -22.99 12.45
N ILE A 284 -6.07 -23.24 11.98
CA ILE A 284 -5.68 -24.56 11.43
C ILE A 284 -5.81 -25.66 12.49
N GLU A 285 -5.31 -25.42 13.70
CA GLU A 285 -5.40 -26.37 14.82
C GLU A 285 -6.85 -26.70 15.19
N GLU A 286 -7.69 -25.67 15.29
CA GLU A 286 -9.12 -25.81 15.57
C GLU A 286 -9.84 -26.61 14.47
N GLN A 287 -9.61 -26.29 13.19
CA GLN A 287 -10.27 -26.99 12.09
C GLN A 287 -9.83 -28.44 11.95
N ILE A 288 -8.55 -28.75 12.21
CA ILE A 288 -8.07 -30.14 12.25
C ILE A 288 -8.70 -30.90 13.41
N SER A 289 -8.81 -30.28 14.58
CA SER A 289 -9.41 -30.89 15.76
C SER A 289 -10.91 -31.18 15.55
N LEU A 290 -11.64 -30.24 14.94
CA LEU A 290 -13.04 -30.42 14.57
C LEU A 290 -13.23 -31.56 13.55
N ALA A 291 -12.37 -31.62 12.52
CA ALA A 291 -12.43 -32.69 11.53
C ALA A 291 -12.17 -34.08 12.16
N LYS A 292 -11.19 -34.20 13.06
CA LYS A 292 -10.89 -35.46 13.76
C LYS A 292 -11.96 -35.84 14.80
N GLY A 293 -12.50 -34.87 15.52
CA GLY A 293 -13.58 -35.09 16.50
C GLY A 293 -14.90 -35.52 15.86
N SER A 294 -15.18 -35.08 14.62
CA SER A 294 -16.36 -35.51 13.87
C SER A 294 -16.27 -36.96 13.35
N SER A 295 -15.06 -37.49 13.16
CA SER A 295 -14.82 -38.88 12.77
C SER A 295 -15.06 -39.90 13.89
N GLY A 296 -15.13 -39.47 15.16
CA GLY A 296 -15.27 -40.33 16.33
C GLY A 296 -16.70 -40.47 16.88
N LYS A 297 -17.71 -39.86 16.22
CA LYS A 297 -19.13 -39.91 16.66
C LYS A 297 -20.04 -40.75 15.74
N LEU A 298 -19.44 -41.52 14.82
CA LEU A 298 -20.15 -42.43 13.91
C LEU A 298 -19.53 -43.84 13.97
N SER A 299 -19.42 -44.38 15.18
CA SER A 299 -19.11 -45.80 15.44
C SER A 299 -20.08 -46.36 16.46
#